data_AF-A0A848UYB0-F1
#
_entry.id   AF-A0A848UYB0-F1
#
_cell.length_a   1.000
_cell.length_b   1.000
_cell.length_c   1.000
_cell.angle_alpha   90.00
_cell.angle_beta   90.00
_cell.angle_gamma   90.00
#
_symmetry.space_group_name_H-M   'P 1'
#
loop_
_entity.id
_entity.type
_entity.pdbx_description
1 polymer ?
#
loop_
_entity_poly.entity_id
_entity_poly.type
_entity_poly.pdbx_seq_one_letter_code
_entity_poly.pdbx_strand_id
1 'polypeptide(L)'
;METWAHRGEHHDFQENSPQAILQASVSGFSGVEIDVFFDNELGLVVSHDEPYELLDGNVLLLEDVILELPPEFRFWIDLKNLSSSNLKRVRKAFNKVFELEAGLLERTFIESGNGPALRRLNDDFNCIYWVQYNNHGLRGKGKLWSIKFLLSITNFDGITTDHRYIDEGFQKHFKGKCWY
;
A
#
# COMPACT_ATOMS: atom_id res chain seq x y z
N MET A 1 -18.61 7.52 -3.34
CA MET A 1 -17.78 6.30 -3.37
C MET A 1 -16.37 6.79 -3.57
N GLU A 2 -15.44 6.45 -2.69
CA GLU A 2 -14.04 6.81 -2.91
C GLU A 2 -13.52 6.02 -4.12
N THR A 3 -12.69 6.66 -4.94
CA THR A 3 -12.08 6.04 -6.12
C THR A 3 -10.58 6.30 -6.08
N TRP A 4 -9.80 5.24 -6.27
CA TRP A 4 -8.35 5.27 -6.19
C TRP A 4 -7.79 4.91 -7.56
N ALA A 5 -6.84 5.70 -8.06
CA ALA A 5 -6.14 5.38 -9.30
C ALA A 5 -5.05 4.36 -9.01
N HIS A 6 -5.19 3.14 -9.50
CA HIS A 6 -4.18 2.09 -9.35
C HIS A 6 -2.95 2.45 -10.19
N ARG A 7 -1.81 2.72 -9.54
CA ARG A 7 -0.56 3.22 -10.15
C ARG A 7 -0.67 4.54 -10.89
N GLY A 8 -1.65 5.37 -10.51
CA GLY A 8 -1.98 6.63 -11.19
C GLY A 8 -2.84 6.44 -12.42
N GLU A 9 -3.11 7.53 -13.15
CA GLU A 9 -3.82 7.49 -14.42
C GLU A 9 -2.82 7.38 -15.57
N HIS A 10 -2.49 6.14 -15.91
CA HIS A 10 -1.33 5.79 -16.72
C HIS A 10 -1.69 5.39 -18.17
N HIS A 11 -2.78 5.93 -18.73
CA HIS A 11 -3.13 5.68 -20.13
C HIS A 11 -2.08 6.27 -21.08
N ASP A 12 -1.63 7.50 -20.78
CA ASP A 12 -0.65 8.25 -21.58
C ASP A 12 0.69 8.48 -20.85
N PHE A 13 0.80 7.99 -19.60
CA PHE A 13 1.95 8.17 -18.72
C PHE A 13 2.45 6.81 -18.22
N GLN A 14 3.72 6.72 -17.82
CA GLN A 14 4.25 5.52 -17.19
C GLN A 14 3.54 5.26 -15.85
N GLU A 15 3.23 4.00 -15.55
CA GLU A 15 2.70 3.59 -14.25
C GLU A 15 3.61 4.08 -13.11
N ASN A 16 3.00 4.43 -11.96
CA ASN A 16 3.70 4.92 -10.76
C ASN A 16 4.52 6.22 -10.95
N SER A 17 4.46 6.88 -12.11
CA SER A 17 5.18 8.14 -12.37
C SER A 17 4.48 9.35 -11.75
N PRO A 18 5.21 10.44 -11.39
CA PRO A 18 4.60 11.68 -10.94
C PRO A 18 3.54 12.23 -11.90
N GLN A 19 3.73 12.07 -13.21
CA GLN A 19 2.80 12.52 -14.24
C GLN A 19 1.49 11.71 -14.20
N ALA A 20 1.56 10.38 -14.09
CA ALA A 20 0.37 9.54 -13.94
C ALA A 20 -0.39 9.87 -12.65
N ILE A 21 0.33 10.13 -11.57
CA ILE A 21 -0.25 10.46 -10.27
C ILE A 21 -0.92 11.85 -10.30
N LEU A 22 -0.26 12.85 -10.89
CA LEU A 22 -0.84 14.18 -11.09
C LEU A 22 -2.07 14.12 -11.98
N GLN A 23 -2.03 13.33 -13.05
CA GLN A 23 -3.17 13.14 -13.94
C GLN A 23 -4.37 12.55 -13.19
N ALA A 24 -4.16 11.56 -12.30
CA ALA A 24 -5.21 11.03 -11.45
C ALA A 24 -5.84 12.11 -10.55
N SER A 25 -5.03 13.01 -9.98
CA SER A 25 -5.53 14.14 -9.20
C SER A 25 -6.40 15.07 -10.06
N VAL A 26 -5.95 15.41 -11.27
CA VAL A 26 -6.69 16.27 -12.23
C VAL A 26 -8.02 15.64 -12.66
N SER A 27 -8.04 14.31 -12.83
CA SER A 27 -9.25 13.57 -13.23
C SER A 27 -10.23 13.32 -12.07
N GLY A 28 -9.93 13.82 -10.88
CA GLY A 28 -10.86 13.80 -9.74
C GLY A 28 -10.88 12.50 -8.95
N PHE A 29 -9.82 11.67 -9.06
CA PHE A 29 -9.65 10.54 -8.16
C PHE A 29 -9.49 11.05 -6.70
N SER A 30 -9.91 10.23 -5.74
CA SER A 30 -9.79 10.55 -4.31
C SER A 30 -8.36 10.38 -3.78
N GLY A 31 -7.56 9.58 -4.48
CA GLY A 31 -6.19 9.26 -4.16
C GLY A 31 -5.57 8.35 -5.21
N VAL A 32 -4.33 7.96 -4.97
CA VAL A 32 -3.55 7.08 -5.84
C VAL A 32 -3.02 5.90 -5.05
N GLU A 33 -3.02 4.72 -5.66
CA GLU A 33 -2.22 3.58 -5.19
C GLU A 33 -0.87 3.58 -5.91
N ILE A 34 0.21 3.34 -5.19
CA ILE A 34 1.59 3.33 -5.70
C ILE A 34 2.32 2.12 -5.15
N ASP A 35 2.98 1.37 -6.04
CA ASP A 35 3.80 0.24 -5.67
C ASP A 35 5.19 0.69 -5.17
N VAL A 36 5.59 0.20 -4.00
CA VAL A 36 6.87 0.57 -3.37
C VAL A 36 7.63 -0.66 -2.86
N PHE A 37 8.94 -0.67 -3.15
CA PHE A 37 9.91 -1.55 -2.52
C PHE A 37 10.75 -0.77 -1.50
N PHE A 38 11.12 -1.43 -0.41
CA PHE A 38 12.19 -0.94 0.45
C PHE A 38 13.53 -1.55 0.01
N ASP A 39 14.45 -0.69 -0.41
CA ASP A 39 15.84 -0.99 -0.67
C ASP A 39 16.75 -0.51 0.48
N ASN A 40 17.83 -1.25 0.74
CA ASN A 40 18.72 -0.96 1.86
C ASN A 40 19.60 0.28 1.64
N GLU A 41 19.97 0.56 0.38
CA GLU A 41 20.87 1.64 0.00
C GLU A 41 20.08 2.88 -0.42
N LEU A 42 19.01 2.68 -1.20
CA LEU A 42 18.21 3.74 -1.81
C LEU A 42 17.04 4.19 -0.93
N GLY A 43 16.50 3.34 -0.07
CA GLY A 43 15.32 3.66 0.75
C GLY A 43 14.01 3.18 0.12
N LEU A 44 13.00 4.04 0.05
CA LEU A 44 11.69 3.69 -0.51
C LEU A 44 11.68 3.96 -2.02
N VAL A 45 11.72 2.90 -2.81
CA VAL A 45 11.80 2.92 -4.27
C VAL A 45 10.42 2.64 -4.86
N VAL A 46 9.97 3.49 -5.78
CA VAL A 46 8.70 3.33 -6.48
C VAL A 46 8.92 2.39 -7.67
N SER A 47 8.29 1.22 -7.64
CA SER A 47 8.38 0.19 -8.69
C SER A 47 7.36 -0.92 -8.42
N HIS A 48 6.74 -1.47 -9.46
CA HIS A 48 5.90 -2.65 -9.32
C HIS A 48 6.69 -3.96 -9.25
N ASP A 49 7.77 -4.06 -10.03
CA ASP A 49 8.58 -5.27 -10.19
C ASP A 49 10.06 -5.05 -9.83
N GLU A 50 10.81 -6.16 -9.69
CA GLU A 50 12.27 -6.18 -9.69
C GLU A 50 12.78 -6.82 -10.99
N PRO A 51 13.84 -6.29 -11.63
CA PRO A 51 14.62 -5.10 -11.26
C PRO A 51 13.79 -3.81 -11.33
N TYR A 52 14.16 -2.80 -10.53
CA TYR A 52 13.37 -1.57 -10.41
C TYR A 52 13.16 -0.88 -11.75
N GLU A 53 11.93 -0.44 -11.98
CA GLU A 53 11.57 0.38 -13.12
C GLU A 53 12.30 1.72 -13.04
N LEU A 54 12.74 2.22 -14.19
CA LEU A 54 13.43 3.49 -14.30
C LEU A 54 12.49 4.52 -14.93
N LEU A 55 12.49 5.73 -14.39
CA LEU A 55 11.88 6.90 -15.02
C LEU A 55 13.01 7.76 -15.59
N ASP A 56 13.00 7.96 -16.91
CA ASP A 56 14.05 8.68 -17.64
C ASP A 56 15.49 8.19 -17.32
N GLY A 57 15.63 6.88 -17.09
CA GLY A 57 16.90 6.23 -16.78
C GLY A 57 17.34 6.28 -15.31
N ASN A 58 16.52 6.84 -14.41
CA ASN A 58 16.81 6.93 -12.98
C ASN A 58 15.81 6.12 -12.15
N VAL A 59 16.27 5.63 -11.00
CA VAL A 59 15.37 5.02 -10.01
C VAL A 59 14.52 6.12 -9.39
N LEU A 60 13.21 5.90 -9.32
CA LEU A 60 12.27 6.84 -8.72
C LEU A 60 12.13 6.56 -7.21
N LEU A 61 12.40 7.56 -6.37
CA LEU A 61 12.20 7.45 -4.92
C LEU A 61 10.85 8.02 -4.52
N LEU A 62 10.25 7.43 -3.49
CA LEU A 62 8.95 7.88 -2.98
C LEU A 62 9.00 9.33 -2.46
N GLU A 63 10.14 9.76 -1.90
CA GLU A 63 10.32 11.14 -1.45
C GLU A 63 10.22 12.15 -2.59
N ASP A 64 10.75 11.83 -3.76
CA ASP A 64 10.68 12.69 -4.94
C ASP A 64 9.24 12.78 -5.45
N VAL A 65 8.53 11.64 -5.49
CA VAL A 65 7.12 11.60 -5.91
C VAL A 65 6.25 12.48 -5.02
N ILE A 66 6.41 12.40 -3.70
CA ILE A 66 5.56 13.13 -2.75
C ILE A 66 5.77 14.64 -2.86
N LEU A 67 7.01 15.10 -3.07
CA LEU A 67 7.34 16.52 -3.17
C LEU A 67 6.79 17.18 -4.44
N GLU A 68 6.44 16.40 -5.46
CA GLU A 68 5.90 16.90 -6.73
C GLU A 68 4.37 17.01 -6.76
N LEU A 69 3.67 16.52 -5.73
CA LEU A 69 2.22 16.31 -5.77
C LEU A 69 1.43 17.30 -4.91
N PRO A 70 0.12 17.51 -5.22
CA PRO A 70 -0.72 18.40 -4.43
C PRO A 70 -0.82 17.95 -2.95
N PRO A 71 -0.77 18.88 -1.99
CA PRO A 71 -0.73 18.58 -0.56
C PRO A 71 -2.03 17.95 -0.02
N GLU A 72 -3.11 17.98 -0.81
CA GLU A 72 -4.41 17.40 -0.43
C GLU A 72 -4.63 15.99 -0.98
N PHE A 73 -3.73 15.48 -1.86
CA PHE A 73 -3.95 14.20 -2.54
C PHE A 73 -3.63 13.01 -1.65
N ARG A 74 -4.46 11.95 -1.66
CA ARG A 74 -4.28 10.81 -0.75
C ARG A 74 -3.40 9.74 -1.37
N PHE A 75 -2.65 9.03 -0.54
CA PHE A 75 -1.74 7.97 -0.96
C PHE A 75 -2.13 6.63 -0.36
N TRP A 76 -2.10 5.60 -1.17
CA TRP A 76 -2.12 4.21 -0.77
C TRP A 76 -0.82 3.58 -1.28
N ILE A 77 0.08 3.24 -0.37
CA ILE A 77 1.40 2.72 -0.71
C ILE A 77 1.37 1.19 -0.56
N ASP A 78 1.42 0.43 -1.65
CA ASP A 78 1.58 -1.03 -1.59
C ASP A 78 3.06 -1.39 -1.38
N LEU A 79 3.42 -1.67 -0.13
CA LEU A 79 4.77 -2.06 0.26
C LEU A 79 5.00 -3.56 0.01
N LYS A 80 5.61 -3.85 -1.14
CA LYS A 80 5.76 -5.18 -1.71
C LYS A 80 6.62 -6.14 -0.88
N ASN A 81 7.71 -5.63 -0.28
CA ASN A 81 8.75 -6.47 0.33
C ASN A 81 8.89 -6.30 1.86
N LEU A 82 7.81 -5.89 2.56
CA LEU A 82 7.83 -5.77 4.01
C LEU A 82 8.13 -7.12 4.69
N SER A 83 9.04 -7.11 5.65
CA SER A 83 9.36 -8.27 6.45
C SER A 83 9.84 -7.92 7.85
N SER A 84 9.89 -8.92 8.74
CA SER A 84 10.44 -8.73 10.08
C SER A 84 11.91 -8.33 10.09
N SER A 85 12.69 -8.66 9.06
CA SER A 85 14.12 -8.35 8.99
C SER A 85 14.38 -6.90 8.58
N ASN A 86 13.52 -6.29 7.75
CA ASN A 86 13.67 -4.90 7.31
C ASN A 86 12.78 -3.89 8.07
N LEU A 87 11.81 -4.34 8.88
CA LEU A 87 10.83 -3.51 9.59
C LEU A 87 11.39 -2.24 10.25
N LYS A 88 12.53 -2.34 10.94
CA LYS A 88 13.14 -1.17 11.62
C LYS A 88 13.61 -0.11 10.63
N ARG A 89 14.17 -0.54 9.49
CA ARG A 89 14.67 0.37 8.45
C ARG A 89 13.52 0.96 7.65
N VAL A 90 12.52 0.13 7.32
CA VAL A 90 11.26 0.57 6.70
C VAL A 90 10.59 1.67 7.54
N ARG A 91 10.41 1.45 8.85
CA ARG A 91 9.84 2.46 9.77
C ARG A 91 10.63 3.76 9.72
N LYS A 92 11.97 3.69 9.75
CA LYS A 92 12.82 4.87 9.67
C LYS A 92 12.66 5.61 8.33
N ALA A 93 12.56 4.88 7.23
CA ALA A 93 12.40 5.46 5.91
C ALA A 93 11.04 6.16 5.76
N PHE A 94 9.94 5.53 6.22
CA PHE A 94 8.63 6.18 6.24
C PHE A 94 8.58 7.40 7.16
N ASN A 95 9.19 7.36 8.35
CA ASN A 95 9.27 8.55 9.20
C ASN A 95 9.95 9.73 8.47
N LYS A 96 11.08 9.49 7.77
CA LYS A 96 11.74 10.52 6.96
C LYS A 96 10.79 11.09 5.90
N VAL A 97 10.04 10.23 5.22
CA VAL A 97 9.07 10.65 4.19
C VAL A 97 7.93 11.46 4.81
N PHE A 98 7.36 11.03 5.93
CA PHE A 98 6.26 11.74 6.60
C PHE A 98 6.68 13.07 7.25
N GLU A 99 7.98 13.29 7.46
CA GLU A 99 8.53 14.58 7.88
C GLU A 99 8.63 15.60 6.73
N LEU A 100 8.49 15.19 5.46
CA LEU A 100 8.61 16.08 4.29
C LEU A 100 7.45 17.07 4.20
N GLU A 101 6.26 16.67 4.62
CA GLU A 101 5.05 17.49 4.50
C GLU A 101 4.09 17.27 5.67
N ALA A 102 3.62 18.37 6.27
CA ALA A 102 2.63 18.32 7.34
C ALA A 102 1.30 17.78 6.82
N GLY A 103 0.68 16.85 7.57
CA GLY A 103 -0.60 16.24 7.17
C GLY A 103 -0.46 15.01 6.27
N LEU A 104 0.75 14.66 5.81
CA LEU A 104 0.97 13.54 4.89
C LEU A 104 0.63 12.19 5.51
N LEU A 105 0.93 11.99 6.80
CA LEU A 105 0.61 10.77 7.52
C LEU A 105 -0.90 10.51 7.53
N GLU A 106 -1.69 11.55 7.81
CA GLU A 106 -3.14 11.51 7.94
C GLU A 106 -3.86 11.15 6.63
N ARG A 107 -3.21 11.42 5.48
CA ARG A 107 -3.75 11.14 4.15
C ARG A 107 -3.09 9.95 3.45
N THR A 108 -2.24 9.20 4.15
CA THR A 108 -1.51 8.05 3.60
C THR A 108 -1.88 6.76 4.31
N PHE A 109 -2.08 5.70 3.53
CA PHE A 109 -2.14 4.32 4.02
C PHE A 109 -0.98 3.51 3.48
N ILE A 110 -0.42 2.63 4.31
CA ILE A 110 0.60 1.66 3.90
C ILE A 110 -0.04 0.27 3.87
N GLU A 111 0.03 -0.38 2.73
CA GLU A 111 -0.43 -1.73 2.54
C GLU A 111 0.72 -2.73 2.52
N SER A 112 0.46 -3.96 2.99
CA SER A 112 1.32 -5.10 2.69
C SER A 112 0.60 -6.43 2.89
N GLY A 113 1.04 -7.46 2.15
CA GLY A 113 0.64 -8.85 2.40
C GLY A 113 1.27 -9.49 3.64
N ASN A 114 2.31 -8.87 4.23
CA ASN A 114 2.97 -9.39 5.43
C ASN A 114 2.31 -8.90 6.71
N GLY A 115 1.16 -9.50 7.04
CA GLY A 115 0.33 -9.09 8.19
C GLY A 115 1.06 -8.97 9.53
N PRO A 116 1.89 -9.95 9.97
CA PRO A 116 2.62 -9.84 11.24
C PRO A 116 3.63 -8.68 11.29
N ALA A 117 4.33 -8.39 10.19
CA ALA A 117 5.24 -7.24 10.12
C ALA A 117 4.46 -5.93 10.04
N LEU A 118 3.40 -5.89 9.22
CA LEU A 118 2.52 -4.74 9.05
C LEU A 118 1.83 -4.36 10.36
N ARG A 119 1.40 -5.33 11.17
CA ARG A 119 0.84 -5.10 12.51
C ARG A 119 1.76 -4.23 13.36
N ARG A 120 3.06 -4.49 13.31
CA ARG A 120 4.03 -3.71 14.09
C ARG A 120 4.18 -2.33 13.50
N LEU A 121 4.11 -2.20 12.19
CA LEU A 121 4.18 -0.91 11.49
C LEU A 121 2.97 -0.03 11.83
N ASN A 122 1.79 -0.64 12.02
CA ASN A 122 0.53 0.04 12.35
C ASN A 122 0.53 0.77 13.71
N ASP A 123 1.52 0.54 14.58
CA ASP A 123 1.68 1.32 15.82
C ASP A 123 1.99 2.81 15.53
N ASP A 124 2.61 3.11 14.38
CA ASP A 124 3.06 4.46 14.00
C ASP A 124 2.36 5.01 12.75
N PHE A 125 1.76 4.15 11.93
CA PHE A 125 1.25 4.52 10.61
C PHE A 125 -0.12 3.91 10.33
N ASN A 126 -0.91 4.55 9.46
CA ASN A 126 -2.15 3.96 8.99
C ASN A 126 -1.83 2.78 8.06
N CYS A 127 -2.35 1.59 8.35
CA CYS A 127 -2.04 0.38 7.60
C CYS A 127 -3.27 -0.37 7.14
N ILE A 128 -3.23 -0.81 5.88
CA ILE A 128 -4.25 -1.63 5.25
C ILE A 128 -3.67 -3.03 5.01
N TYR A 129 -4.36 -4.07 5.47
CA TYR A 129 -3.85 -5.44 5.31
C TYR A 129 -4.34 -6.07 4.00
N TRP A 130 -3.40 -6.39 3.10
CA TRP A 130 -3.69 -7.16 1.89
C TRP A 130 -3.93 -8.64 2.22
N VAL A 131 -5.21 -9.01 2.26
CA VAL A 131 -5.67 -10.35 2.61
C VAL A 131 -5.52 -11.27 1.40
N GLN A 132 -4.47 -12.08 1.42
CA GLN A 132 -4.28 -13.14 0.43
C GLN A 132 -5.10 -14.38 0.80
N TYR A 133 -6.38 -14.37 0.47
CA TYR A 133 -7.27 -15.50 0.70
C TYR A 133 -7.37 -16.41 -0.53
N ASN A 134 -7.19 -17.71 -0.34
CA ASN A 134 -7.62 -18.72 -1.31
C ASN A 134 -8.52 -19.74 -0.60
N ASN A 135 -9.71 -20.00 -1.13
CA ASN A 135 -10.69 -20.87 -0.47
C ASN A 135 -10.48 -22.37 -0.74
N HIS A 136 -9.30 -22.77 -1.21
CA HIS A 136 -9.09 -24.15 -1.65
C HIS A 136 -8.47 -25.03 -0.53
N GLY A 137 -9.29 -25.96 -0.02
CA GLY A 137 -8.85 -27.08 0.82
C GLY A 137 -8.55 -26.75 2.29
N LEU A 138 -7.99 -27.74 3.00
CA LEU A 138 -7.65 -27.63 4.44
C LEU A 138 -6.62 -26.53 4.72
N ARG A 139 -5.67 -26.30 3.79
CA ARG A 139 -4.69 -25.21 3.87
C ARG A 139 -5.37 -23.83 3.84
N GLY A 140 -6.36 -23.65 2.96
CA GLY A 140 -7.14 -22.40 2.90
C GLY A 140 -7.91 -22.11 4.20
N LYS A 141 -8.51 -23.13 4.82
CA LYS A 141 -9.19 -22.98 6.12
C LYS A 141 -8.24 -22.59 7.25
N GLY A 142 -7.05 -23.20 7.32
CA GLY A 142 -6.02 -22.83 8.30
C GLY A 142 -5.55 -21.39 8.13
N LYS A 143 -5.30 -20.97 6.88
CA LYS A 143 -4.91 -19.59 6.55
C LYS A 143 -6.01 -18.58 6.90
N LEU A 144 -7.28 -18.92 6.66
CA LEU A 144 -8.40 -18.07 7.07
C LEU A 144 -8.45 -17.87 8.59
N TRP A 145 -8.21 -18.93 9.37
CA TRP A 145 -8.18 -18.82 10.82
C TRP A 145 -7.02 -17.95 11.30
N SER A 146 -5.82 -18.10 10.72
CA SER A 146 -4.69 -17.24 11.07
C SER A 146 -4.92 -15.77 10.69
N ILE A 147 -5.53 -15.50 9.53
CA ILE A 147 -5.94 -14.14 9.13
C ILE A 147 -6.94 -13.58 10.14
N LYS A 148 -8.00 -14.32 10.51
CA LYS A 148 -8.98 -13.86 11.48
C LYS A 148 -8.37 -13.62 12.86
N PHE A 149 -7.49 -14.51 13.30
CA PHE A 149 -6.78 -14.33 14.56
C PHE A 149 -5.92 -13.05 14.52
N LEU A 150 -5.15 -12.84 13.45
CA LEU A 150 -4.39 -11.60 13.26
C LEU A 150 -5.32 -10.38 13.32
N LEU A 151 -6.40 -10.36 12.54
CA LEU A 151 -7.37 -9.28 12.53
C LEU A 151 -8.07 -9.04 13.88
N SER A 152 -8.14 -10.05 14.75
CA SER A 152 -8.71 -9.91 16.10
C SER A 152 -7.75 -9.27 17.10
N ILE A 153 -6.45 -9.22 16.79
CA ILE A 153 -5.39 -8.67 17.66
C ILE A 153 -4.69 -7.45 17.03
N THR A 154 -5.23 -6.92 15.94
CA THR A 154 -4.72 -5.76 15.20
C THR A 154 -5.80 -4.73 15.00
N ASN A 155 -5.39 -3.46 14.93
CA ASN A 155 -6.28 -2.33 14.64
C ASN A 155 -5.99 -1.75 13.25
N PHE A 156 -5.74 -2.61 12.25
CA PHE A 156 -5.59 -2.15 10.86
C PHE A 156 -6.75 -1.25 10.44
N ASP A 157 -6.43 -0.19 9.73
CA ASP A 157 -7.33 0.85 9.23
C ASP A 157 -8.23 0.33 8.11
N GLY A 158 -7.80 -0.75 7.45
CA GLY A 158 -8.56 -1.42 6.40
C GLY A 158 -8.05 -2.81 6.08
N ILE A 159 -8.79 -3.49 5.22
CA ILE A 159 -8.34 -4.69 4.54
C ILE A 159 -8.66 -4.59 3.05
N THR A 160 -7.84 -5.24 2.25
CA THR A 160 -7.99 -5.31 0.80
C THR A 160 -7.78 -6.74 0.35
N THR A 161 -8.18 -7.03 -0.88
CA THR A 161 -7.91 -8.30 -1.53
C THR A 161 -8.03 -8.14 -3.03
N ASP A 162 -7.55 -9.12 -3.77
CA ASP A 162 -7.80 -9.18 -5.20
C ASP A 162 -9.31 -9.33 -5.46
N HIS A 163 -9.84 -8.49 -6.36
CA HIS A 163 -11.26 -8.47 -6.71
C HIS A 163 -11.83 -9.85 -7.10
N ARG A 164 -10.99 -10.76 -7.63
CA ARG A 164 -11.37 -12.12 -8.00
C ARG A 164 -11.73 -13.00 -6.80
N TYR A 165 -11.27 -12.63 -5.60
CA TYR A 165 -11.55 -13.35 -4.36
C TYR A 165 -12.65 -12.70 -3.51
N ILE A 166 -13.27 -11.62 -4.00
CA ILE A 166 -14.46 -11.03 -3.37
C ILE A 166 -15.69 -11.86 -3.73
N ASP A 167 -15.82 -13.02 -3.09
CA ASP A 167 -17.00 -13.88 -3.15
C ASP A 167 -17.88 -13.71 -1.90
N GLU A 168 -19.05 -14.37 -1.88
CA GLU A 168 -19.93 -14.38 -0.71
C GLU A 168 -19.23 -14.90 0.56
N GLY A 169 -18.26 -15.81 0.41
CA GLY A 169 -17.49 -16.37 1.52
C GLY A 169 -16.57 -15.33 2.15
N PHE A 170 -15.86 -14.56 1.32
CA PHE A 170 -15.02 -13.46 1.73
C PHE A 170 -15.85 -12.37 2.41
N GLN A 171 -16.93 -11.91 1.78
CA GLN A 171 -17.85 -10.93 2.37
C GLN A 171 -18.44 -11.42 3.70
N LYS A 172 -18.81 -12.70 3.80
CA LYS A 172 -19.30 -13.31 5.05
C LYS A 172 -18.25 -13.33 6.15
N HIS A 173 -16.98 -13.53 5.80
CA HIS A 173 -15.91 -13.67 6.79
C HIS A 173 -15.36 -12.35 7.31
N PHE A 174 -15.52 -11.27 6.54
CA PHE A 174 -14.89 -9.98 6.82
C PHE A 174 -15.90 -8.81 6.81
N LYS A 175 -17.21 -9.11 6.87
CA LYS A 175 -18.29 -8.13 6.97
C LYS A 175 -18.00 -7.08 8.04
N GLY A 176 -18.11 -5.80 7.69
CA GLY A 176 -17.94 -4.67 8.61
C GLY A 176 -16.51 -4.16 8.78
N LYS A 177 -15.53 -4.67 8.02
CA LYS A 177 -14.23 -4.04 7.84
C LYS A 177 -14.28 -3.08 6.64
N CYS A 178 -13.57 -1.94 6.71
CA CYS A 178 -13.48 -1.01 5.59
C CYS A 178 -12.75 -1.68 4.41
N TRP A 179 -13.36 -1.54 3.24
CA TRP A 179 -12.86 -2.01 1.96
C TRP A 179 -12.36 -0.80 1.19
N TYR A 180 -11.11 -0.85 0.73
CA TYR A 180 -10.56 0.07 -0.23
C TYR A 180 -10.41 -0.63 -1.58
#